data_AF-A0A0F9VRN5-F1
#
_entry.id   AF-A0A0F9VRN5-F1
#
_cell.length_a   1.000
_cell.length_b   1.000
_cell.length_c   1.000
_cell.angle_alpha   90.00
_cell.angle_beta   90.00
_cell.angle_gamma   90.00
#
_symmetry.space_group_name_H-M   'P 1'
#
loop_
_entity.id
_entity.type
_entity.pdbx_description
1 polymer ?
#
loop_
_entity_poly.entity_id
_entity_poly.type
_entity_poly.pdbx_seq_one_letter_code
_entity_poly.pdbx_strand_id
1 'polypeptide(L)' 'MNDKRVLVFAMNAIVHLKEYIDSGEPLDLAAANGVLNGPEVRAWIEDNKILLPLRRDGKKLNE' A
#
# COMPACT_ATOMS: atom_id res chain seq x y z
N MET A 1 -3.99 10.87 13.35
CA MET A 1 -3.16 10.62 12.16
C MET A 1 -3.74 11.39 10.99
N ASN A 2 -2.95 11.88 10.03
CA ASN A 2 -3.48 12.71 8.93
C ASN A 2 -3.64 11.86 7.67
N ASP A 3 -4.89 11.60 7.26
CA ASP A 3 -5.23 10.80 6.07
C ASP A 3 -4.50 11.27 4.80
N LYS A 4 -4.19 12.57 4.71
CA LYS A 4 -3.44 13.14 3.59
C LYS A 4 -2.03 12.54 3.47
N ARG A 5 -1.35 12.20 4.58
CA ARG A 5 -0.03 11.55 4.52
C ARG A 5 -0.12 10.13 3.99
N VAL A 6 -1.15 9.39 4.40
CA VAL A 6 -1.35 8.01 3.96
C VAL A 6 -1.66 7.96 2.47
N LEU A 7 -2.44 8.93 1.96
CA LEU A 7 -2.65 9.10 0.52
C LEU A 7 -1.33 9.35 -0.23
N VAL A 8 -0.43 10.17 0.31
CA VAL A 8 0.90 10.40 -0.30
C VAL A 8 1.72 9.11 -0.34
N PHE A 9 1.74 8.32 0.73
CA PHE A 9 2.41 7.01 0.72
C PHE A 9 1.79 6.04 -0.29
N ALA A 10 0.46 5.97 -0.37
CA ALA A 10 -0.22 5.13 -1.35
C ALA A 10 0.12 5.53 -2.79
N MET A 11 0.13 6.83 -3.10
CA MET A 11 0.54 7.33 -4.42
C MET A 11 2.01 6.98 -4.73
N ASN A 12 2.91 7.13 -3.76
CA ASN A 12 4.32 6.79 -3.95
C ASN A 12 4.52 5.29 -4.21
N ALA A 13 3.82 4.42 -3.47
CA ALA A 13 3.84 2.98 -3.73
C ALA A 13 3.30 2.63 -5.13
N ILE A 14 2.25 3.32 -5.61
CA ILE A 14 1.73 3.14 -6.98
C ILE A 14 2.77 3.51 -8.04
N VAL A 15 3.53 4.59 -7.84
CA VAL A 15 4.60 4.99 -8.76
C VAL A 15 5.66 3.89 -8.87
N HIS A 16 6.16 3.39 -7.75
CA HIS A 16 7.15 2.31 -7.75
C HIS A 16 6.59 1.01 -8.34
N LEU A 17 5.33 0.65 -8.08
CA LEU A 17 4.71 -0.51 -8.72
C LEU A 17 4.58 -0.34 -10.24
N LYS A 18 4.31 0.87 -10.71
CA LYS A 18 4.29 1.17 -12.14
C LYS A 18 5.69 1.02 -12.76
N GLU A 19 6.72 1.56 -12.10
CA GLU A 19 8.12 1.40 -12.50
C GLU A 19 8.47 -0.09 -12.61
N TYR A 20 8.13 -0.89 -11.59
CA TYR A 20 8.34 -2.34 -11.62
C TYR A 20 7.63 -3.05 -12.78
N ILE A 21 6.37 -2.69 -13.07
CA ILE A 21 5.63 -3.29 -14.21
C ILE A 21 6.32 -2.96 -15.54
N ASP A 22 6.85 -1.74 -15.66
CA ASP A 22 7.45 -1.24 -16.90
C ASP A 22 8.91 -1.75 -17.07
N SER A 23 9.66 -1.94 -15.97
CA SER A 23 11.10 -2.27 -15.98
C SER A 23 11.42 -3.73 -15.62
N GLY A 24 10.57 -4.38 -14.82
CA GLY A 24 10.85 -5.67 -14.18
C GLY A 24 11.86 -5.60 -13.03
N GLU A 25 12.31 -4.41 -12.61
CA GLU A 25 13.37 -4.21 -11.62
C GLU A 25 12.88 -4.53 -10.18
N PRO A 26 13.41 -5.57 -9.52
CA PRO A 26 12.96 -5.97 -8.18
C PRO A 26 13.12 -4.89 -7.10
N LEU A 27 14.04 -3.94 -7.26
CA LEU A 27 14.20 -2.83 -6.32
C LEU A 27 12.98 -1.90 -6.29
N ASP A 28 12.28 -1.72 -7.41
CA ASP A 28 11.06 -0.90 -7.47
C ASP A 28 9.94 -1.58 -6.67
N LEU A 29 9.82 -2.92 -6.79
CA LEU A 29 8.89 -3.69 -5.97
C LEU A 29 9.25 -3.63 -4.47
N ALA A 30 10.55 -3.68 -4.14
CA ALA A 30 11.01 -3.53 -2.77
C ALA A 30 10.70 -2.13 -2.20
N ALA A 31 10.88 -1.08 -3.01
CA ALA A 31 10.56 0.29 -2.64
C ALA A 31 9.05 0.48 -2.37
N ALA A 32 8.19 -0.03 -3.27
CA ALA A 32 6.75 -0.01 -3.08
C ALA A 32 6.33 -0.71 -1.77
N ASN A 33 6.87 -1.90 -1.52
CA ASN A 33 6.60 -2.64 -0.29
C ASN A 33 7.11 -1.94 0.95
N GLY A 34 8.27 -1.28 0.89
CA GLY A 34 8.82 -0.49 1.99
C GLY A 34 7.90 0.66 2.38
N VAL A 35 7.36 1.38 1.39
CA VAL A 35 6.40 2.47 1.60
C VAL A 35 5.11 1.98 2.22
N LEU A 36 4.52 0.90 1.70
CA LEU A 36 3.25 0.34 2.22
C LEU A 36 3.40 -0.28 3.61
N ASN A 37 4.59 -0.76 3.97
CA ASN A 37 4.89 -1.30 5.30
C ASN A 37 5.37 -0.25 6.31
N GLY A 38 5.37 1.03 5.92
CA GLY A 38 5.75 2.13 6.80
C GLY A 38 4.91 2.18 8.09
N PRO A 39 5.47 2.60 9.23
CA PRO A 39 4.76 2.68 10.51
C PRO A 39 3.45 3.50 10.44
N GLU A 40 3.45 4.58 9.67
CA GLU A 40 2.29 5.47 9.51
C GLU A 40 1.15 4.79 8.73
N VAL A 41 1.46 4.00 7.69
CA VAL A 41 0.46 3.26 6.91
C VAL A 41 -0.11 2.12 7.73
N ARG A 42 0.73 1.40 8.48
CA ARG A 42 0.31 0.31 9.38
C ARG A 42 -0.63 0.80 10.47
N ALA A 43 -0.27 1.90 11.15
CA ALA A 43 -1.12 2.47 12.19
C ALA A 43 -2.46 2.96 11.60
N TRP A 44 -2.45 3.56 10.41
CA TRP A 44 -3.69 3.98 9.75
C TRP A 44 -4.59 2.79 9.39
N ILE A 45 -4.02 1.70 8.88
CA ILE A 45 -4.72 0.43 8.62
C ILE A 45 -5.36 -0.09 9.90
N GLU A 46 -4.65 -0.03 11.02
CA GLU A 46 -5.17 -0.49 12.31
C GLU A 46 -6.34 0.34 12.82
N ASP A 47 -6.26 1.66 12.66
CA ASP A 47 -7.31 2.60 13.05
C ASP A 47 -8.54 2.51 12.11
N ASN A 48 -8.33 2.10 10.85
CA ASN A 48 -9.34 2.13 9.79
C ASN A 48 -9.68 0.73 9.23
N LYS A 49 -9.48 -0.35 10.00
CA LYS A 49 -9.67 -1.76 9.53
C LYS A 49 -11.01 -2.04 8.85
N ILE A 50 -12.05 -1.26 9.14
CA ILE A 50 -13.39 -1.40 8.55
C ILE A 50 -13.49 -0.90 7.09
N LEU A 51 -12.55 -0.04 6.67
CA LEU A 51 -12.56 0.67 5.39
C LEU A 51 -11.63 0.05 4.35
N LEU A 52 -10.87 -0.98 4.71
CA LEU A 52 -9.96 -1.62 3.78
C LEU A 52 -10.75 -2.46 2.77
N PRO A 53 -10.47 -2.31 1.46
CA PRO A 53 -11.19 -3.05 0.46
C PRO A 53 -10.99 -4.56 0.68
N LEU A 54 -12.09 -5.30 0.57
CA LEU A 54 -12.04 -6.73 0.34
C LEU A 54 -11.15 -6.98 -0.88
N ARG A 55 -10.45 -8.13 -0.91
CA ARG A 55 -9.74 -8.58 -2.11
C ARG A 55 -10.66 -8.42 -3.34
N ARG A 56 -10.10 -8.31 -4.55
CA ARG A 56 -10.88 -8.19 -5.80
C ARG A 56 -11.96 -9.27 -5.96
N ASP A 57 -11.80 -10.41 -5.29
CA ASP A 57 -12.75 -11.53 -5.22
C ASP A 57 -13.79 -11.44 -4.07
N GLY A 58 -13.86 -10.30 -3.37
CA GLY A 58 -14.78 -10.05 -2.27
C GLY A 58 -14.38 -10.70 -0.95
N LYS A 59 -13.23 -11.38 -0.86
CA LYS A 59 -12.80 -12.05 0.38
C LYS A 59 -12.07 -11.11 1.34
N LYS A 60 -12.26 -11.31 2.63
CA LYS A 60 -11.39 -10.69 3.64
C LYS A 60 -9.99 -11.28 3.52
N LEU A 61 -8.96 -10.52 3.90
CA LEU A 61 -7.55 -10.96 3.83
C LEU A 61 -7.25 -12.24 4.63
N ASN A 62 -8.18 -12.68 5.50
CA ASN A 62 -8.02 -13.82 6.41
C ASN A 62 -9.02 -14.97 6.13
N GLU A 63 -9.73 -14.94 4.99
CA GLU A 63 -10.71 -15.95 4.52
C GLU A 63 -10.31 -16.55 3.16
#